data_AF-A0A078HX62-F1
#
_entry.id   AF-A0A078HX62-F1
#
_cell.length_a   1.000
_cell.length_b   1.000
_cell.length_c   1.000
_cell.angle_alpha   90.00
_cell.angle_beta   90.00
_cell.angle_gamma   90.00
#
_symmetry.space_group_name_H-M   'P 1'
#
loop_
_entity.id
_entity.type
_entity.pdbx_description
1 polymer ?
#
loop_
_entity_poly.entity_id
_entity_poly.type
_entity_poly.pdbx_seq_one_letter_code
_entity_poly.pdbx_strand_id
1 'polypeptide(L)'
;MCVCFVSFSTNLCINVILIVDKKFFFVKSVYLIYVACYIHVRHGSLMKVHCKSKDNDMGWHVRKYGGVYGFDFNDNLFGTTLFWCNIWQGPHLEHFQVIVAFESRQYPHDLNAWIRWSVRGDGIYQSINGATWKFKYHWDNKL
;
A
#
# COMPACT_ATOMS: atom_id res chain seq x y z
N MET A 1 -27.16 -33.17 -3.05
CA MET A 1 -25.71 -32.92 -2.95
C MET A 1 -25.47 -32.34 -1.56
N CYS A 2 -24.93 -33.13 -0.62
CA CYS A 2 -24.70 -32.66 0.75
C CYS A 2 -23.39 -31.86 0.78
N VAL A 3 -23.46 -30.58 1.14
CA VAL A 3 -22.28 -29.75 1.39
C VAL A 3 -21.96 -29.90 2.89
N CYS A 4 -20.87 -30.60 3.24
CA CYS A 4 -20.39 -30.65 4.61
C CYS A 4 -19.33 -29.56 4.81
N PHE A 5 -19.61 -28.59 5.68
CA PHE A 5 -18.64 -27.60 6.12
C PHE A 5 -17.85 -28.19 7.29
N VAL A 6 -16.53 -28.35 7.15
CA VAL A 6 -15.67 -28.69 8.28
C VAL A 6 -14.88 -27.45 8.66
N SER A 7 -15.32 -26.78 9.73
CA SER A 7 -14.61 -25.62 10.29
C SER A 7 -13.64 -26.12 11.36
N PHE A 8 -12.32 -25.99 11.12
CA PHE A 8 -11.32 -26.13 12.18
C PHE A 8 -10.95 -24.73 12.67
N SER A 9 -11.53 -24.36 13.82
CA SER A 9 -11.24 -23.11 14.51
C SER A 9 -10.08 -23.31 15.49
N THR A 10 -8.87 -22.95 15.06
CA THR A 10 -7.78 -22.52 15.95
C THR A 10 -7.06 -21.36 15.28
N ASN A 11 -7.10 -20.19 15.91
CA ASN A 11 -6.60 -18.90 15.43
C ASN A 11 -5.27 -18.97 14.64
N LEU A 12 -5.29 -18.57 13.36
CA LEU A 12 -4.48 -17.50 12.74
C LEU A 12 -4.67 -17.41 11.20
N CYS A 13 -5.30 -18.39 10.55
CA CYS A 13 -5.68 -18.31 9.13
C CYS A 13 -7.04 -19.00 8.96
N ILE A 14 -8.09 -18.28 8.56
CA ILE A 14 -9.33 -18.94 8.12
C ILE A 14 -9.04 -19.54 6.74
N ASN A 15 -8.46 -20.73 6.71
CA ASN A 15 -8.42 -21.55 5.50
C ASN A 15 -9.80 -22.19 5.36
N VAL A 16 -10.67 -21.66 4.50
CA VAL A 16 -11.89 -22.37 4.14
C VAL A 16 -11.51 -23.43 3.12
N ILE A 17 -11.70 -24.69 3.50
CA ILE A 17 -11.51 -25.85 2.63
C ILE A 17 -12.81 -26.06 1.87
N LEU A 18 -12.82 -25.73 0.58
CA LEU A 18 -13.93 -26.11 -0.29
C LEU A 18 -13.62 -27.49 -0.89
N ILE A 19 -14.51 -28.44 -0.65
CA ILE A 19 -14.47 -29.76 -1.26
C ILE A 19 -15.48 -29.75 -2.42
N VAL A 20 -14.98 -29.64 -3.66
CA VAL A 20 -15.77 -29.82 -4.88
C VAL A 20 -15.17 -31.02 -5.61
N ASP A 21 -15.99 -32.04 -5.91
CA ASP A 21 -15.56 -33.26 -6.61
C ASP A 21 -14.32 -33.95 -6.02
N LYS A 22 -14.25 -34.06 -4.69
CA LYS A 22 -13.11 -34.63 -3.92
C LYS A 22 -11.79 -33.88 -4.10
N LYS A 23 -11.79 -32.70 -4.73
CA LYS A 23 -10.64 -31.81 -4.82
C LYS A 23 -10.67 -30.80 -3.69
N PHE A 24 -9.50 -30.60 -3.09
CA PHE A 24 -9.30 -29.64 -2.02
C PHE A 24 -8.94 -28.28 -2.62
N PHE A 25 -9.78 -27.28 -2.41
CA PHE A 25 -9.46 -25.89 -2.75
C PHE A 25 -9.25 -25.09 -1.48
N PHE A 26 -8.03 -24.56 -1.29
CA PHE A 26 -7.75 -23.55 -0.26
C PHE A 26 -8.29 -22.21 -0.73
N VAL A 27 -9.36 -21.72 -0.10
CA VAL A 27 -9.75 -20.31 -0.21
C VAL A 27 -8.79 -19.52 0.67
N LYS A 28 -7.85 -18.80 0.06
CA LYS A 28 -6.92 -17.94 0.81
C LYS A 28 -7.51 -16.52 0.92
N SER A 29 -7.47 -15.94 2.11
CA SER A 29 -7.95 -14.57 2.35
C SER A 29 -7.25 -13.57 1.43
N VAL A 30 -8.06 -12.73 0.80
CA VAL A 30 -7.61 -11.61 -0.03
C VAL A 30 -7.60 -10.36 0.86
N TYR A 31 -6.43 -9.76 1.05
CA TYR A 31 -6.29 -8.56 1.90
C TYR A 31 -6.37 -7.31 1.04
N LEU A 32 -7.40 -6.49 1.24
CA LEU A 32 -7.54 -5.22 0.55
C LEU A 32 -6.65 -4.19 1.24
N ILE A 33 -5.66 -3.69 0.50
CA ILE A 33 -4.73 -2.68 0.98
C ILE A 33 -5.00 -1.39 0.24
N TYR A 34 -5.10 -0.29 0.99
CA TYR A 34 -5.26 1.04 0.44
C TYR A 34 -4.03 1.88 0.73
N VAL A 35 -3.34 2.34 -0.33
CA VAL A 35 -2.19 3.24 -0.24
C VAL A 35 -2.62 4.61 -0.72
N ALA A 36 -2.36 5.65 0.07
CA ALA A 36 -2.64 7.04 -0.30
C ALA A 36 -1.48 7.99 0.01
N CYS A 37 -1.12 8.84 -0.94
CA CYS A 37 -0.17 9.94 -0.82
C CYS A 37 -0.91 11.28 -0.76
N TYR A 38 -0.65 12.07 0.28
CA TYR A 38 -1.24 13.37 0.54
C TYR A 38 -0.18 14.46 0.37
N ILE A 39 -0.42 15.47 -0.47
CA ILE A 39 0.48 16.62 -0.58
C ILE A 39 0.09 17.71 0.42
N HIS A 40 0.99 17.96 1.38
CA HIS A 40 0.82 18.95 2.46
C HIS A 40 1.83 20.12 2.33
N VAL A 41 2.46 20.27 1.16
CA VAL A 41 3.45 21.34 0.87
C VAL A 41 2.76 22.66 0.53
N ARG A 42 3.33 23.83 0.87
CA ARG A 42 2.73 25.17 0.65
C ARG A 42 2.02 25.37 -0.70
N HIS A 43 1.03 26.28 -0.70
CA HIS A 43 0.31 26.75 -1.90
C HIS A 43 1.26 27.03 -3.07
N GLY A 44 0.89 26.55 -4.26
CA GLY A 44 1.69 26.67 -5.49
C GLY A 44 2.59 25.46 -5.78
N SER A 45 2.72 24.52 -4.84
CA SER A 45 3.49 23.29 -5.05
C SER A 45 2.67 22.20 -5.75
N LEU A 46 3.32 21.46 -6.64
CA LEU A 46 2.78 20.26 -7.26
C LEU A 46 3.43 19.02 -6.67
N MET A 47 2.71 17.90 -6.69
CA MET A 47 3.24 16.58 -6.44
C MET A 47 3.01 15.73 -7.68
N LYS A 48 4.09 15.17 -8.22
CA LYS A 48 4.04 14.15 -9.26
C LYS A 48 4.40 12.82 -8.63
N VAL A 49 3.64 11.77 -8.91
CA VAL A 49 3.84 10.45 -8.33
C VAL A 49 3.69 9.38 -9.40
N HIS A 50 4.56 8.38 -9.34
CA HIS A 50 4.50 7.18 -10.16
C HIS A 50 4.79 5.97 -9.28
N CYS A 51 3.75 5.18 -9.02
CA CYS A 51 3.85 3.96 -8.25
C CYS A 51 3.81 2.75 -9.16
N LYS A 52 4.65 1.76 -8.86
CA LYS A 52 4.64 0.47 -9.55
C LYS A 52 5.07 -0.66 -8.63
N SER A 53 4.63 -1.86 -8.96
CA SER A 53 5.17 -3.12 -8.44
C SER A 53 5.95 -3.82 -9.55
N LYS A 54 6.40 -5.05 -9.28
CA LYS A 54 7.02 -5.90 -10.31
C LYS A 54 6.07 -6.17 -11.47
N ASP A 55 4.80 -6.42 -11.16
CA ASP A 55 3.83 -6.94 -12.12
C ASP A 55 2.81 -5.88 -12.58
N ASN A 56 2.70 -4.74 -11.88
CA ASN A 56 1.66 -3.75 -12.14
C ASN A 56 2.20 -2.31 -12.10
N ASP A 57 1.91 -1.52 -13.12
CA ASP A 57 2.23 -0.10 -13.17
C ASP A 57 0.96 0.74 -12.94
N MET A 58 0.95 1.59 -11.91
CA MET A 58 -0.21 2.41 -11.56
C MET A 58 -0.26 3.74 -12.34
N GLY A 59 0.72 3.98 -13.20
CA GLY A 59 0.83 5.15 -14.06
C GLY A 59 1.28 6.42 -13.34
N TRP A 60 1.40 7.48 -14.12
CA TRP A 60 1.85 8.80 -13.67
C TRP A 60 0.67 9.68 -13.29
N HIS A 61 0.77 10.32 -12.12
CA HIS A 61 -0.27 11.20 -11.61
C HIS A 61 0.33 12.51 -11.10
N VAL A 62 -0.33 13.63 -11.37
CA VAL A 62 0.01 14.95 -10.81
C VAL A 62 -1.14 15.43 -9.93
N ARG A 63 -0.82 15.94 -8.74
CA ARG A 63 -1.78 16.49 -7.78
C ARG A 63 -1.30 17.87 -7.32
N LYS A 64 -2.25 18.80 -7.18
CA LYS A 64 -2.02 20.13 -6.59
C LYS A 64 -2.08 20.03 -5.06
N TYR A 65 -1.64 21.08 -4.37
CA TYR A 65 -1.80 21.22 -2.92
C TYR A 65 -3.17 20.76 -2.39
N GLY A 66 -3.19 19.99 -1.30
CA GLY A 66 -4.39 19.41 -0.71
C GLY A 66 -4.92 18.18 -1.45
N GLY A 67 -4.33 17.81 -2.59
CA GLY A 67 -4.72 16.63 -3.36
C GLY A 67 -4.27 15.30 -2.76
N VAL A 68 -4.96 14.24 -3.15
CA VAL A 68 -4.63 12.87 -2.78
C VAL A 68 -4.45 12.02 -4.04
N TYR A 69 -3.43 11.18 -4.02
CA TYR A 69 -3.30 10.07 -4.95
C TYR A 69 -3.38 8.79 -4.15
N GLY A 70 -4.28 7.88 -4.49
CA GLY A 70 -4.35 6.60 -3.82
C GLY A 70 -4.85 5.51 -4.74
N PHE A 71 -4.52 4.29 -4.37
CA PHE A 71 -4.92 3.08 -5.07
C PHE A 71 -5.11 1.95 -4.06
N ASP A 72 -6.05 1.09 -4.36
CA ASP A 72 -6.27 -0.17 -3.68
C ASP A 72 -5.74 -1.34 -4.51
N PHE A 73 -5.28 -2.37 -3.82
CA PHE A 73 -4.89 -3.63 -4.42
C PHE A 73 -5.06 -4.77 -3.43
N ASN A 74 -5.04 -5.98 -3.96
CA ASN A 74 -5.10 -7.20 -3.19
C ASN A 74 -3.70 -7.76 -3.03
N ASP A 75 -3.28 -8.03 -1.79
CA ASP A 75 -1.99 -8.66 -1.56
C ASP A 75 -1.96 -10.08 -2.15
N ASN A 76 -0.80 -10.50 -2.64
CA ASN A 76 -0.62 -11.84 -3.13
C ASN A 76 -0.43 -12.83 -1.97
N LEU A 77 -0.81 -14.06 -2.24
CA LEU A 77 -0.87 -15.15 -1.27
C LEU A 77 0.50 -15.70 -0.85
N PHE A 78 1.57 -15.21 -1.46
CA PHE A 78 2.95 -15.61 -1.19
C PHE A 78 3.70 -14.54 -0.40
N GLY A 79 3.04 -13.43 -0.08
CA GLY A 79 3.61 -12.32 0.67
C GLY A 79 4.82 -11.68 -0.02
N THR A 80 4.76 -11.58 -1.35
CA THR A 80 5.87 -11.04 -2.17
C THR A 80 5.54 -9.71 -2.83
N THR A 81 4.37 -9.14 -2.56
CA THR A 81 3.97 -7.86 -3.15
C THR A 81 4.82 -6.73 -2.59
N LEU A 82 5.40 -5.97 -3.51
CA LEU A 82 6.21 -4.79 -3.23
C LEU A 82 5.78 -3.69 -4.19
N PHE A 83 5.38 -2.55 -3.64
CA PHE A 83 5.13 -1.32 -4.39
C PHE A 83 6.15 -0.26 -3.98
N TRP A 84 6.81 0.32 -4.97
CA TRP A 84 7.63 1.50 -4.80
C TRP A 84 7.02 2.66 -5.57
N CYS A 85 7.17 3.86 -5.01
CA CYS A 85 6.67 5.09 -5.60
C CYS A 85 7.81 6.07 -5.79
N ASN A 86 7.91 6.58 -7.00
CA ASN A 86 8.74 7.72 -7.35
C ASN A 86 7.91 8.98 -7.11
N ILE A 87 8.38 9.88 -6.25
CA ILE A 87 7.65 11.09 -5.85
C ILE A 87 8.52 12.30 -6.17
N TRP A 88 7.93 13.27 -6.85
CA TRP A 88 8.51 14.60 -7.05
C TRP A 88 7.62 15.64 -6.39
N GLN A 89 8.24 16.65 -5.78
CA GLN A 89 7.51 17.79 -5.23
C GLN A 89 8.24 19.11 -5.44
N GLY A 90 7.50 20.20 -5.27
CA GLY A 90 7.99 21.57 -5.35
C GLY A 90 7.26 22.36 -6.43
N PRO A 91 7.51 23.68 -6.53
CA PRO A 91 6.94 24.52 -7.59
C PRO A 91 7.30 24.01 -8.99
N HIS A 92 8.52 23.51 -9.18
CA HIS A 92 9.00 22.96 -10.45
C HIS A 92 9.30 21.46 -10.40
N LEU A 93 8.74 20.73 -9.42
CA LEU A 93 9.00 19.30 -9.21
C LEU A 93 10.50 18.97 -9.01
N GLU A 94 11.23 19.90 -8.39
CA GLU A 94 12.69 19.84 -8.20
C GLU A 94 13.15 18.80 -7.17
N HIS A 95 12.33 18.51 -6.15
CA HIS A 95 12.68 17.53 -5.13
C HIS A 95 12.22 16.15 -5.54
N PHE A 96 13.09 15.16 -5.36
CA PHE A 96 12.81 13.78 -5.79
C PHE A 96 13.11 12.78 -4.67
N GLN A 97 12.24 11.79 -4.50
CA GLN A 97 12.48 10.65 -3.61
C GLN A 97 11.78 9.39 -4.11
N VAL A 98 12.46 8.25 -3.95
CA VAL A 98 11.86 6.92 -4.11
C VAL A 98 11.52 6.36 -2.74
N ILE A 99 10.28 5.90 -2.58
CA ILE A 99 9.79 5.31 -1.32
C ILE A 99 9.30 3.88 -1.56
N VAL A 100 9.41 3.04 -0.54
CA VAL A 100 8.70 1.75 -0.50
C VAL A 100 7.33 2.01 0.08
N ALA A 101 6.32 2.10 -0.78
CA ALA A 101 4.97 2.46 -0.38
C ALA A 101 4.23 1.32 0.30
N PHE A 102 4.52 0.08 -0.10
CA PHE A 102 4.05 -1.16 0.52
C PHE A 102 5.04 -2.29 0.28
N GLU A 103 5.24 -3.12 1.29
CA GLU A 103 6.02 -4.36 1.22
C GLU A 103 5.35 -5.38 2.13
N SER A 104 4.81 -6.46 1.56
CA SER A 104 4.01 -7.45 2.29
C SER A 104 4.71 -7.96 3.56
N ARG A 105 6.01 -8.27 3.50
CA ARG A 105 6.78 -8.81 4.64
C ARG A 105 6.87 -7.86 5.84
N GLN A 106 6.65 -6.58 5.63
CA GLN A 106 6.78 -5.56 6.67
C GLN A 106 5.49 -5.35 7.46
N TYR A 107 4.34 -5.81 6.96
CA TYR A 107 3.03 -5.53 7.56
C TYR A 107 2.35 -6.82 8.03
N PRO A 108 1.79 -6.86 9.25
CA PRO A 108 1.02 -8.01 9.71
C PRO A 108 -0.23 -8.21 8.84
N HIS A 109 -0.43 -9.45 8.36
CA HIS A 109 -1.47 -9.88 7.42
C HIS A 109 -2.81 -10.15 8.10
N ASP A 110 -3.19 -9.29 9.04
CA ASP A 110 -4.20 -9.69 10.02
C ASP A 110 -5.54 -8.97 9.74
N LEU A 111 -5.52 -7.84 9.01
CA LEU A 111 -6.68 -7.03 8.65
C LEU A 111 -6.42 -6.21 7.37
N ASN A 112 -7.50 -5.74 6.72
CA ASN A 112 -7.42 -4.70 5.69
C ASN A 112 -6.59 -3.52 6.21
N ALA A 113 -5.51 -3.19 5.50
CA ALA A 113 -4.55 -2.18 5.93
C ALA A 113 -4.74 -0.89 5.13
N TRP A 114 -4.74 0.25 5.83
CA TRP A 114 -4.70 1.56 5.19
C TRP A 114 -3.39 2.27 5.53
N ILE A 115 -2.57 2.47 4.51
CA ILE A 115 -1.25 3.08 4.60
C ILE A 115 -1.32 4.45 3.96
N ARG A 116 -1.08 5.48 4.77
CA ARG A 116 -1.07 6.86 4.35
C ARG A 116 0.35 7.40 4.36
N TRP A 117 0.70 8.11 3.31
CA TRP A 117 1.96 8.80 3.10
C TRP A 117 1.69 10.30 3.05
N SER A 118 2.29 11.07 3.94
CA SER A 118 2.19 12.53 3.95
C SER A 118 3.48 13.09 3.35
N VAL A 119 3.32 13.71 2.18
CA VAL A 119 4.37 14.37 1.41
C VAL A 119 4.44 15.82 1.86
N ARG A 120 5.47 16.15 2.65
CA ARG A 120 5.68 17.47 3.25
C ARG A 120 6.96 18.10 2.71
N GLY A 121 7.14 19.40 2.96
CA GLY A 121 8.31 20.13 2.48
C GLY A 121 9.62 19.66 3.14
N ASP A 122 9.55 19.18 4.37
CA ASP A 122 10.68 18.69 5.17
C ASP A 122 10.97 17.20 4.99
N GLY A 123 9.99 16.43 4.52
CA GLY A 123 10.18 15.02 4.18
C GLY A 123 8.89 14.25 4.00
N ILE A 124 9.02 12.93 4.04
CA ILE A 124 7.91 12.00 3.81
C ILE A 124 7.63 11.20 5.09
N TYR A 125 6.37 11.23 5.51
CA TYR A 125 5.88 10.58 6.72
C TYR A 125 4.90 9.46 6.38
N GLN A 126 4.86 8.43 7.22
CA GLN A 126 3.95 7.31 7.09
C GLN A 126 3.02 7.21 8.30
N SER A 127 1.76 6.89 8.05
CA SER A 127 0.78 6.49 9.06
C SER A 127 0.13 5.19 8.59
N ILE A 128 0.02 4.22 9.49
CA ILE A 128 -0.58 2.91 9.22
C ILE A 128 -1.77 2.77 10.15
N ASN A 129 -2.93 2.44 9.61
CA ASN A 129 -4.16 2.20 10.36
C ASN A 129 -4.52 3.33 11.35
N GLY A 130 -4.13 4.57 11.05
CA GLY A 130 -4.44 5.75 11.87
C GLY A 130 -3.47 6.01 13.01
N ALA A 131 -2.37 5.26 13.07
CA ALA A 131 -1.27 5.55 13.96
C ALA A 131 -0.68 6.95 13.70
N THR A 132 0.07 7.46 14.67
CA THR A 132 0.79 8.72 14.56
C THR A 132 1.74 8.71 13.35
N TRP A 133 1.90 9.88 12.71
CA TRP A 133 2.78 10.06 11.57
C TRP A 133 4.24 9.85 11.99
N LYS A 134 4.92 8.90 11.34
CA LYS A 134 6.33 8.61 11.54
C LYS A 134 7.14 9.10 10.35
N PHE A 135 8.20 9.85 10.60
CA PHE A 135 9.15 10.25 9.55
C PHE A 135 9.81 9.00 8.94
N LYS A 136 9.97 8.96 7.62
CA LYS A 136 10.51 7.80 6.90
C LYS A 136 11.58 8.14 5.89
N TYR A 137 11.44 9.23 5.14
CA TYR A 137 12.38 9.59 4.08
C TYR A 137 12.66 11.09 4.06
N HIS A 138 13.93 11.45 3.89
CA HIS A 138 14.35 12.77 3.45
C HIS A 138 14.12 12.94 1.95
N TRP A 139 14.15 14.19 1.49
CA TRP A 139 14.20 14.50 0.07
C TRP A 139 15.61 14.40 -0.48
N ASP A 140 15.71 14.18 -1.78
CA ASP A 140 16.95 14.25 -2.56
C ASP A 140 18.01 13.23 -2.11
N ASN A 141 17.55 12.07 -1.62
CA ASN A 141 18.40 11.01 -1.06
C ASN A 141 19.42 11.49 -0.01
N LYS A 142 19.10 12.57 0.71
CA LYS A 142 19.92 13.01 1.84
C LYS A 142 19.88 11.92 2.92
N LEU A 143 21.07 11.49 3.35
CA LEU A 143 21.27 10.50 4.42
C LEU A 143 20.88 11.07 5.78
#